data_AF-A0AA39N762-F1
#
_entry.id   AF-A0AA39N762-F1
#
_cell.length_a   1.000
_cell.length_b   1.000
_cell.length_c   1.000
_cell.angle_alpha   90.00
_cell.angle_beta   90.00
_cell.angle_gamma   90.00
#
_symmetry.space_group_name_H-M   'P 1'
#
loop_
_entity.id
_entity.type
_entity.pdbx_description
1 polymer ?
#
loop_
_entity_poly.entity_id
_entity_poly.type
_entity_poly.pdbx_seq_one_letter_code
_entity_poly.pdbx_strand_id
1 'polypeptide(L)'
;MSVFSFSGHDSDEEKSTEILSLITSASHDGDFKPTLKEIFDELAKDDSTASLLDPLNTLPPLLGSAQKAAADILNLMGRCCNAKEVVIGVQEAVERLEHHLATDFDDEHDKPNGQLLTLVRMYATAIPRLKFRKKPASETLKPIIMELVSAFRRAGPHSSRDEGRQIMEASADLVIKLDSWAKTQPDAQKDEIASCRTLYQNLLDNAVTSYQQCIQASLATRIFAKRFPRLSLRSVPDAGWEDGQKAINAVLDSYNFIGFSVEAMTSTPSLCHFILLAYSPEDSLKTIRTLSTMVSIVINCIHANHTLEECVSYLLDVLCLHNTEIPEDISIPLCTVLPTLASAHPNSSLRHQTFRVLSLILSLSAPPLRLQVLQDLCSTSDFPQMRVAAVGLVKEAVVEAFGNRAPSSNLFASPRFLQVLGPILFRPSPLDFFSPVPSLTVLEESSEPVRLVECLALLYILILQDKKNQTGIRDQDNLKNIKRQLLEPIRKTLSILLNDPEVAKKHVHAVLPLVALNAGIERLDEAIKKEGLLTLH
;
A
#
# COMPACT_ATOMS: atom_id res chain seq x y z
N MET A 1 3.11 25.28 49.23
CA MET A 1 4.39 26.02 49.21
C MET A 1 4.72 26.26 47.76
N SER A 2 5.22 27.44 47.41
CA SER A 2 5.69 27.73 46.04
C SER A 2 6.84 26.77 45.70
N VAL A 3 6.83 26.18 44.51
CA VAL A 3 7.91 25.34 43.99
C VAL A 3 9.17 26.17 43.75
N PHE A 4 8.98 27.44 43.38
CA PHE A 4 10.06 28.40 43.15
C PHE A 4 10.30 29.27 44.38
N SER A 5 11.56 29.54 44.66
CA SER A 5 12.01 30.31 45.83
C SER A 5 12.23 31.79 45.51
N PHE A 6 11.57 32.32 44.47
CA PHE A 6 11.87 33.66 43.96
C PHE A 6 11.74 34.73 45.04
N SER A 7 12.84 35.42 45.31
CA SER A 7 12.84 36.66 46.08
C SER A 7 12.36 37.81 45.18
N GLY A 8 11.70 38.82 45.77
CA GLY A 8 11.26 40.01 45.04
C GLY A 8 12.41 40.87 44.47
N HIS A 9 13.67 40.50 44.76
CA HIS A 9 14.88 41.17 44.30
C HIS A 9 15.69 40.35 43.29
N ASP A 10 15.30 39.09 43.01
CA ASP A 10 16.05 38.24 42.09
C ASP A 10 15.91 38.75 40.66
N SER A 11 17.03 38.79 39.96
CA SER A 11 17.07 39.09 38.53
C SER A 11 16.43 37.97 37.70
N ASP A 12 15.96 38.30 36.51
CA ASP A 12 15.34 37.30 35.62
C ASP A 12 16.33 36.19 35.21
N GLU A 13 17.63 36.48 35.16
CA GLU A 13 18.70 35.50 34.91
C GLU A 13 18.87 34.52 36.08
N GLU A 14 18.81 35.01 37.32
CA GLU A 14 18.90 34.15 38.52
C GLU A 14 17.69 33.22 38.61
N LYS A 15 16.48 33.73 38.33
CA LYS A 15 15.25 32.93 38.28
C LYS A 15 15.31 31.87 37.18
N SER A 16 15.79 32.25 35.98
CA SER A 16 15.96 31.32 34.86
C SER A 16 16.92 30.18 35.20
N THR A 17 18.03 30.50 35.87
CA THR A 17 19.04 29.52 36.30
C THR A 17 18.48 28.58 37.38
N GLU A 18 17.70 29.10 38.34
CA GLU A 18 17.02 28.28 39.35
C GLU A 18 16.06 27.28 38.68
N ILE A 19 15.20 27.76 37.76
CA ILE A 19 14.26 26.91 37.02
C ILE A 19 15.01 25.81 36.22
N LEU A 20 16.08 26.17 35.50
CA LEU A 20 16.90 25.22 34.74
C LEU A 20 17.50 24.14 35.65
N SER A 21 18.01 24.53 36.82
CA SER A 21 18.58 23.59 37.79
C SER A 21 17.53 22.59 38.29
N LEU A 22 16.33 23.07 38.63
CA LEU A 22 15.23 22.23 39.07
C LEU A 22 14.77 21.26 37.98
N ILE A 23 14.63 21.74 36.74
CA ILE A 23 14.25 20.90 35.61
C ILE A 23 15.30 19.83 35.35
N THR A 24 16.58 20.20 35.35
CA THR A 24 17.68 19.27 35.11
C THR A 24 17.77 18.20 36.20
N SER A 25 17.60 18.58 37.47
CA SER A 25 17.57 17.62 38.58
C SER A 25 16.35 16.70 38.48
N ALA A 26 15.16 17.25 38.24
CA ALA A 26 13.92 16.47 38.12
C ALA A 26 13.85 15.57 36.87
N SER A 27 14.59 15.90 35.82
CA SER A 27 14.64 15.09 34.59
C SER A 27 15.55 13.86 34.72
N HIS A 28 16.61 13.95 35.52
CA HIS A 28 17.60 12.88 35.71
C HIS A 28 17.30 12.00 36.94
N ASP A 29 16.68 12.56 37.98
CA ASP A 29 16.35 11.85 39.21
C ASP A 29 14.83 11.78 39.41
N GLY A 30 14.26 10.59 39.26
CA GLY A 30 12.82 10.35 39.39
C GLY A 30 12.27 10.52 40.82
N ASP A 31 13.15 10.50 41.82
CA ASP A 31 12.79 10.72 43.23
C ASP A 31 13.03 12.17 43.68
N PHE A 32 13.56 13.03 42.80
CA PHE A 32 13.79 14.43 43.09
C PHE A 32 12.47 15.16 43.38
N LYS A 33 12.47 15.98 44.43
CA LYS A 33 11.39 16.90 44.76
C LYS A 33 11.92 18.33 44.68
N PRO A 34 11.26 19.23 43.95
CA PRO A 34 9.96 19.09 43.26
C PRO A 34 10.00 18.21 41.98
N THR A 35 8.93 17.47 41.72
CA THR A 35 8.79 16.64 40.50
C THR A 35 8.56 17.50 39.25
N LEU A 36 8.85 16.98 38.05
CA LEU A 36 8.59 17.70 36.78
C LEU A 36 7.13 18.15 36.65
N LYS A 37 6.18 17.37 37.18
CA LYS A 37 4.77 17.74 37.18
C LYS A 37 4.49 18.95 38.07
N GLU A 38 5.07 18.98 39.28
CA GLU A 38 4.93 20.12 40.19
C GLU A 38 5.58 21.38 39.62
N ILE A 39 6.74 21.24 38.96
CA ILE A 39 7.40 22.32 38.24
C ILE A 39 6.49 22.84 37.11
N PHE A 40 5.92 21.96 36.29
CA PHE A 40 4.96 22.33 35.24
C PHE A 40 3.74 23.07 35.79
N ASP A 41 3.11 22.53 36.84
CA ASP A 41 1.91 23.11 37.45
C ASP A 41 2.18 24.52 38.00
N GLU A 42 3.40 24.82 38.45
CA GLU A 42 3.80 26.15 38.87
C GLU A 42 4.09 27.08 37.68
N LEU A 43 4.83 26.60 36.66
CA LEU A 43 5.09 27.37 35.44
C LEU A 43 3.80 27.74 34.69
N ALA A 44 2.80 26.86 34.70
CA ALA A 44 1.53 27.06 34.02
C ALA A 44 0.61 28.10 34.69
N LYS A 45 0.91 28.56 35.91
CA LYS A 45 0.10 29.58 36.62
C LYS A 45 0.32 30.98 36.10
N ASP A 46 1.52 31.27 35.57
CA ASP A 46 1.90 32.60 35.11
C ASP A 46 2.82 32.53 33.88
N ASP A 47 2.32 33.04 32.75
CA ASP A 47 3.04 33.12 31.50
C ASP A 47 4.36 33.91 31.61
N SER A 48 4.44 34.85 32.56
CA SER A 48 5.68 35.62 32.80
C SER A 48 6.79 34.73 33.33
N THR A 49 6.46 33.78 34.21
CA THR A 49 7.41 32.81 34.76
C THR A 49 7.81 31.78 33.69
N ALA A 50 6.85 31.32 32.89
CA ALA A 50 7.13 30.42 31.76
C ALA A 50 8.07 31.06 30.72
N SER A 51 8.00 32.39 30.54
CA SER A 51 8.87 33.11 29.60
C SER A 51 10.35 33.17 30.02
N LEU A 52 10.65 32.84 31.29
CA LEU A 52 12.02 32.77 31.84
C LEU A 52 12.73 31.44 31.53
N LEU A 53 12.04 30.44 30.96
CA LEU A 53 12.69 29.21 30.53
C LEU A 53 13.68 29.51 29.40
N ASP A 54 14.93 29.06 29.56
CA ASP A 54 15.96 29.13 28.53
C ASP A 54 15.85 27.91 27.58
N PRO A 55 15.37 28.06 26.34
CA PRO A 55 15.14 26.93 25.45
C PRO A 55 16.41 26.20 25.04
N LEU A 56 17.58 26.86 25.02
CA LEU A 56 18.83 26.22 24.60
C LEU A 56 19.30 25.19 25.61
N ASN A 57 19.16 25.51 26.90
CA ASN A 57 19.63 24.68 28.00
C ASN A 57 18.54 23.76 28.57
N THR A 58 17.26 24.16 28.49
CA THR A 58 16.15 23.40 29.06
C THR A 58 15.64 22.30 28.11
N LEU A 59 15.78 22.49 26.79
CA LEU A 59 15.29 21.51 25.81
C LEU A 59 16.04 20.17 25.87
N PRO A 60 17.39 20.11 25.87
CA PRO A 60 18.11 18.83 25.88
C PRO A 60 17.72 17.85 27.01
N PRO A 61 17.66 18.25 28.30
CA PRO A 61 17.31 17.33 29.38
C PRO A 61 15.84 16.87 29.33
N LEU A 62 14.95 17.64 28.70
CA LEU A 62 13.53 17.30 28.60
C LEU A 62 13.19 16.43 27.38
N LEU A 63 13.93 16.58 26.28
CA LEU A 63 13.59 15.94 25.01
C LEU A 63 13.61 14.41 25.09
N GLY A 64 14.58 13.85 25.81
CA GLY A 64 14.69 12.40 26.04
C GLY A 64 13.80 11.85 27.15
N SER A 65 13.06 12.69 27.87
CA SER A 65 12.30 12.24 29.03
C SER A 65 11.01 11.52 28.64
N ALA A 66 10.76 10.35 29.23
CA ALA A 66 9.51 9.61 29.07
C ALA A 66 8.34 10.20 29.90
N GLN A 67 8.61 11.20 30.75
CA GLN A 67 7.58 11.78 31.62
C GLN A 67 6.66 12.71 30.83
N LYS A 68 5.34 12.55 30.97
CA LYS A 68 4.34 13.42 30.32
C LYS A 68 4.55 14.91 30.64
N ALA A 69 4.95 15.22 31.88
CA ALA A 69 5.22 16.60 32.30
C ALA A 69 6.36 17.26 31.51
N ALA A 70 7.35 16.49 31.03
CA ALA A 70 8.40 17.03 30.17
C ALA A 70 7.83 17.54 28.83
N ALA A 71 6.96 16.75 28.20
CA ALA A 71 6.27 17.18 26.98
C ALA A 71 5.36 18.40 27.22
N ASP A 72 4.71 18.47 28.38
CA ASP A 72 3.87 19.61 28.77
C ASP A 72 4.71 20.89 28.95
N ILE A 73 5.90 20.81 29.59
CA ILE A 73 6.85 21.92 29.71
C ILE A 73 7.39 22.34 28.33
N LEU A 74 7.77 21.40 27.46
CA LEU A 74 8.24 21.70 26.11
C LEU A 74 7.16 22.41 25.27
N ASN A 75 5.90 22.00 25.41
CA ASN A 75 4.76 22.68 24.78
C ASN A 75 4.56 24.10 25.32
N LEU A 76 4.72 24.30 26.64
CA LEU A 76 4.64 25.63 27.27
C LEU A 76 5.78 26.54 26.78
N MET A 77 7.00 26.01 26.71
CA MET A 77 8.18 26.70 26.19
C MET A 77 7.98 27.17 24.74
N GLY A 78 7.41 26.32 23.89
CA GLY A 78 7.07 26.67 22.50
C GLY A 78 6.08 27.84 22.37
N ARG A 79 5.22 28.05 23.38
CA ARG A 79 4.18 29.10 23.39
C ARG A 79 4.65 30.40 24.05
N CYS A 80 5.34 30.31 25.18
CA CYS A 80 5.58 31.44 26.07
C CYS A 80 6.99 32.04 25.92
N CYS A 81 8.00 31.24 25.59
CA CYS A 81 9.39 31.72 25.48
C CYS A 81 9.62 32.57 24.23
N ASN A 82 10.76 33.26 24.21
CA ASN A 82 11.22 34.01 23.06
C ASN A 82 11.29 33.11 21.81
N ALA A 83 10.48 33.42 20.79
CA ALA A 83 10.36 32.62 19.59
C ALA A 83 11.69 32.40 18.85
N LYS A 84 12.62 33.37 18.92
CA LYS A 84 13.92 33.24 18.28
C LYS A 84 14.80 32.20 18.98
N GLU A 85 14.82 32.23 20.31
CA GLU A 85 15.60 31.28 21.12
C GLU A 85 15.02 29.87 21.01
N VAL A 86 13.68 29.74 21.02
CA VAL A 86 13.03 28.45 20.77
C VAL A 86 13.41 27.90 19.41
N VAL A 87 13.33 28.70 18.34
CA VAL A 87 13.69 28.22 17.00
C VAL A 87 15.15 27.80 16.91
N ILE A 88 16.08 28.55 17.51
CA ILE A 88 17.51 28.18 17.53
C ILE A 88 17.74 26.91 18.35
N GLY A 89 17.12 26.79 19.53
CA GLY A 89 17.26 25.60 20.38
C GLY A 89 16.65 24.35 19.75
N VAL A 90 15.53 24.48 19.04
CA VAL A 90 14.94 23.37 18.27
C VAL A 90 15.85 23.01 17.10
N GLN A 91 16.46 23.98 16.42
CA GLN A 91 17.39 23.73 15.31
C GLN A 91 18.61 22.93 15.77
N GLU A 92 19.26 23.36 16.85
CA GLU A 92 20.39 22.64 17.44
C GLU A 92 19.98 21.23 17.92
N ALA A 93 18.78 21.08 18.46
CA ALA A 93 18.26 19.77 18.85
C ALA A 93 17.99 18.84 17.66
N VAL A 94 17.49 19.37 16.53
CA VAL A 94 17.35 18.59 15.29
C VAL A 94 18.72 18.17 14.79
N GLU A 95 19.71 19.07 14.73
CA GLU A 95 21.08 18.75 14.30
C GLU A 95 21.72 17.66 15.19
N ARG A 96 21.59 17.76 16.51
CA ARG A 96 22.06 16.72 17.45
C ARG A 96 21.36 15.39 17.21
N LEU A 97 20.04 15.41 17.01
CA LEU A 97 19.26 14.21 16.72
C LEU A 97 19.67 13.57 15.39
N GLU A 98 19.92 14.36 14.35
CA GLU A 98 20.42 13.87 13.08
C GLU A 98 21.80 13.22 13.18
N HIS A 99 22.68 13.80 14.01
CA HIS A 99 23.99 13.24 14.28
C HIS A 99 23.88 11.90 15.01
N HIS A 100 23.02 11.83 16.04
CA HIS A 100 22.73 10.60 16.76
C HIS A 100 22.13 9.52 15.83
N LEU A 101 21.20 9.89 14.95
CA LEU A 101 20.65 9.00 13.93
C LEU A 101 21.67 8.55 12.87
N ALA A 102 22.83 9.22 12.76
CA ALA A 102 23.90 8.88 11.82
C ALA A 102 24.85 7.81 12.39
N THR A 103 24.98 7.76 13.70
CA THR A 103 25.81 6.81 14.44
C THR A 103 24.91 5.65 14.83
N ASP A 104 25.11 4.46 14.23
CA ASP A 104 24.27 3.28 14.44
C ASP A 104 23.85 3.10 15.91
N PHE A 105 22.55 2.89 16.15
CA PHE A 105 21.89 2.85 17.45
C PHE A 105 22.55 1.86 18.43
N ASP A 106 23.36 2.35 19.37
CA ASP A 106 23.89 1.52 20.46
C ASP A 106 22.99 1.52 21.72
N ASP A 107 22.03 2.45 21.84
CA ASP A 107 21.17 2.58 23.03
C ASP A 107 19.68 2.30 22.74
N GLU A 108 19.15 1.20 23.31
CA GLU A 108 17.73 0.77 23.21
C GLU A 108 16.71 1.73 23.84
N HIS A 109 17.14 2.83 24.46
CA HIS A 109 16.28 3.74 25.21
C HIS A 109 15.96 5.05 24.49
N ASP A 110 16.60 5.35 23.37
CA ASP A 110 16.31 6.57 22.62
C ASP A 110 15.07 6.41 21.73
N LYS A 111 14.13 7.35 21.88
CA LYS A 111 12.90 7.44 21.07
C LYS A 111 13.01 8.61 20.08
N PRO A 112 13.86 8.52 19.04
CA PRO A 112 14.19 9.64 18.17
C PRO A 112 12.95 10.22 17.45
N ASN A 113 11.98 9.36 17.10
CA ASN A 113 10.76 9.82 16.44
C ASN A 113 9.83 10.60 17.39
N GLY A 114 9.74 10.22 18.67
CA GLY A 114 9.01 10.99 19.68
C GLY A 114 9.64 12.37 19.94
N GLN A 115 10.97 12.42 19.95
CA GLN A 115 11.73 13.67 20.04
C GLN A 115 11.47 14.56 18.81
N LEU A 116 11.64 14.01 17.60
CA LEU A 116 11.41 14.73 16.34
C LEU A 116 9.98 15.29 16.24
N LEU A 117 8.98 14.49 16.62
CA LEU A 117 7.59 14.93 16.69
C LEU A 117 7.41 16.17 17.59
N THR A 118 8.08 16.16 18.76
CA THR A 118 8.03 17.28 19.70
C THR A 118 8.68 18.53 19.10
N LEU A 119 9.84 18.38 18.45
CA LEU A 119 10.54 19.47 17.76
C LEU A 119 9.68 20.08 16.62
N VAL A 120 9.02 19.26 15.82
CA VAL A 120 8.08 19.72 14.76
C VAL A 120 6.93 20.55 15.37
N ARG A 121 6.34 20.08 16.48
CA ARG A 121 5.27 20.82 17.18
C ARG A 121 5.76 22.13 17.79
N MET A 122 7.00 22.16 18.30
CA MET A 122 7.63 23.39 18.79
C MET A 122 7.86 24.39 17.66
N TYR A 123 8.35 23.96 16.50
CA TYR A 123 8.43 24.84 15.32
C TYR A 123 7.06 25.41 14.94
N ALA A 124 6.02 24.58 14.96
CA ALA A 124 4.66 24.98 14.63
C ALA A 124 4.09 26.05 15.58
N THR A 125 4.58 26.14 16.81
CA THR A 125 4.14 27.14 17.81
C THR A 125 5.06 28.36 17.88
N ALA A 126 6.36 28.19 17.64
CA ALA A 126 7.35 29.27 17.74
C ALA A 126 7.44 30.12 16.48
N ILE A 127 7.49 29.52 15.29
CA ILE A 127 7.72 30.25 14.03
C ILE A 127 6.66 31.34 13.77
N PRO A 128 5.34 31.09 13.98
CA PRO A 128 4.33 32.13 13.78
C PRO A 128 4.52 33.41 14.60
N ARG A 129 5.32 33.34 15.68
CA ARG A 129 5.61 34.47 16.57
C ARG A 129 6.89 35.22 16.21
N LEU A 130 7.67 34.75 15.23
CA LEU A 130 8.87 35.42 14.76
C LEU A 130 8.54 36.76 14.09
N LYS A 131 9.33 37.79 14.42
CA LYS A 131 9.26 39.11 13.80
C LYS A 131 10.44 39.30 12.85
N PHE A 132 10.19 39.40 11.56
CA PHE A 132 11.23 39.70 10.60
C PHE A 132 11.64 41.16 10.64
N ARG A 133 12.96 41.38 10.56
CA ARG A 133 13.52 42.74 10.41
C ARG A 133 14.22 42.97 9.07
N LYS A 134 14.75 41.92 8.41
CA LYS A 134 15.60 42.09 7.20
C LYS A 134 15.62 40.94 6.18
N LYS A 135 15.14 39.73 6.50
CA LYS A 135 15.19 38.56 5.60
C LYS A 135 13.79 38.16 5.15
N PRO A 136 13.62 37.74 3.89
CA PRO A 136 12.37 37.16 3.42
C PRO A 136 12.05 35.84 4.17
N ALA A 137 10.78 35.46 4.17
CA ALA A 137 10.30 34.31 4.91
C ALA A 137 10.90 33.00 4.37
N SER A 138 11.02 32.87 3.06
CA SER A 138 11.59 31.74 2.33
C SER A 138 13.05 31.50 2.73
N GLU A 139 13.87 32.54 2.80
CA GLU A 139 15.27 32.43 3.24
C GLU A 139 15.40 31.98 4.69
N THR A 140 14.46 32.38 5.54
CA THR A 140 14.48 31.97 6.96
C THR A 140 14.01 30.53 7.12
N LEU A 141 12.98 30.13 6.38
CA LEU A 141 12.40 28.79 6.47
C LEU A 141 13.25 27.72 5.80
N LYS A 142 14.03 28.08 4.77
CA LYS A 142 14.83 27.14 4.00
C LYS A 142 15.75 26.25 4.86
N PRO A 143 16.64 26.76 5.74
CA PRO A 143 17.49 25.91 6.55
C PRO A 143 16.69 24.97 7.46
N ILE A 144 15.66 25.50 8.15
CA ILE A 144 14.79 24.75 9.05
C ILE A 144 14.11 23.58 8.31
N ILE A 145 13.54 23.85 7.14
CA ILE A 145 12.86 22.83 6.35
C ILE A 145 13.84 21.79 5.81
N MET A 146 15.04 22.20 5.37
CA MET A 146 16.05 21.27 4.87
C MET A 146 16.55 20.30 5.95
N GLU A 147 16.76 20.79 7.17
CA GLU A 147 17.12 19.96 8.32
C GLU A 147 15.99 19.01 8.71
N LEU A 148 14.74 19.48 8.81
CA LEU A 148 13.60 18.59 9.08
C LEU A 148 13.46 17.49 8.03
N VAL A 149 13.66 17.83 6.74
CA VAL A 149 13.63 16.85 5.64
C VAL A 149 14.72 15.79 5.80
N SER A 150 15.94 16.20 6.17
CA SER A 150 17.04 15.26 6.41
C SER A 150 16.76 14.38 7.64
N ALA A 151 16.23 14.96 8.73
CA ALA A 151 15.82 14.22 9.91
C ALA A 151 14.72 13.20 9.63
N PHE A 152 13.68 13.56 8.85
CA PHE A 152 12.62 12.62 8.45
C PHE A 152 13.17 11.42 7.69
N ARG A 153 14.10 11.63 6.74
CA ARG A 153 14.68 10.54 5.95
C ARG A 153 15.46 9.55 6.81
N ARG A 154 16.13 10.03 7.87
CA ARG A 154 16.90 9.19 8.80
C ARG A 154 16.01 8.50 9.84
N ALA A 155 15.04 9.21 10.40
CA ALA A 155 14.19 8.71 11.47
C ALA A 155 13.05 7.81 10.95
N GLY A 156 12.57 8.04 9.73
CA GLY A 156 11.44 7.37 9.11
C GLY A 156 11.50 5.83 9.14
N PRO A 157 12.60 5.19 8.66
CA PRO A 157 12.72 3.73 8.65
C PRO A 157 12.57 3.06 10.03
N HIS A 158 12.85 3.79 11.12
CA HIS A 158 12.81 3.29 12.49
C HIS A 158 11.53 3.69 13.25
N SER A 159 10.58 4.30 12.56
CA SER A 159 9.36 4.81 13.18
C SER A 159 8.34 3.72 13.46
N SER A 160 7.74 3.77 14.65
CA SER A 160 6.52 3.01 14.88
C SER A 160 5.36 3.55 14.07
N ARG A 161 4.31 2.74 13.93
CA ARG A 161 3.09 3.09 13.20
C ARG A 161 2.44 4.38 13.72
N ASP A 162 2.35 4.53 15.05
CA ASP A 162 1.73 5.69 15.69
C ASP A 162 2.60 6.95 15.54
N GLU A 163 3.91 6.83 15.78
CA GLU A 163 4.83 7.97 15.66
C GLU A 163 4.83 8.54 14.23
N GLY A 164 4.96 7.70 13.21
CA GLY A 164 5.00 8.17 11.81
C GLY A 164 3.71 8.88 11.41
N ARG A 165 2.55 8.38 11.86
CA ARG A 165 1.25 9.03 11.65
C ARG A 165 1.18 10.40 12.33
N GLN A 166 1.62 10.49 13.58
CA GLN A 166 1.65 11.75 14.31
C GLN A 166 2.62 12.76 13.70
N ILE A 167 3.76 12.32 13.16
CA ILE A 167 4.72 13.19 12.47
C ILE A 167 4.12 13.73 11.16
N MET A 168 3.40 12.90 10.39
CA MET A 168 2.67 13.37 9.20
C MET A 168 1.62 14.41 9.57
N GLU A 169 0.81 14.18 10.60
CA GLU A 169 -0.18 15.15 11.09
C GLU A 169 0.47 16.46 11.58
N ALA A 170 1.56 16.36 12.36
CA ALA A 170 2.28 17.52 12.87
C ALA A 170 2.96 18.32 11.76
N SER A 171 3.46 17.64 10.72
CA SER A 171 4.04 18.29 9.53
C SER A 171 2.98 19.04 8.72
N ALA A 172 1.79 18.44 8.57
CA ALA A 172 0.65 19.09 7.94
C ALA A 172 0.20 20.36 8.69
N ASP A 173 0.09 20.28 10.01
CA ASP A 173 -0.23 21.43 10.89
C ASP A 173 0.86 22.51 10.83
N LEU A 174 2.13 22.12 10.87
CA LEU A 174 3.27 23.03 10.71
C LEU A 174 3.12 23.81 9.40
N VAL A 175 2.92 23.14 8.26
CA VAL A 175 2.78 23.80 6.95
C VAL A 175 1.63 24.80 6.92
N ILE A 176 0.47 24.46 7.47
CA ILE A 176 -0.69 25.38 7.52
C ILE A 176 -0.34 26.65 8.29
N LYS A 177 0.34 26.49 9.44
CA LYS A 177 0.76 27.62 10.27
C LYS A 177 1.86 28.45 9.60
N LEU A 178 2.81 27.81 8.93
CA LEU A 178 3.87 28.47 8.18
C LEU A 178 3.32 29.29 7.02
N ASP A 179 2.42 28.74 6.20
CA ASP A 179 1.82 29.46 5.07
C ASP A 179 0.95 30.63 5.57
N SER A 180 0.18 30.43 6.64
CA SER A 180 -0.60 31.49 7.27
C SER A 180 0.29 32.63 7.79
N TRP A 181 1.42 32.30 8.42
CA TRP A 181 2.37 33.28 8.93
C TRP A 181 3.17 33.96 7.81
N ALA A 182 3.56 33.26 6.76
CA ALA A 182 4.29 33.84 5.63
C ALA A 182 3.43 34.91 4.93
N LYS A 183 2.12 34.68 4.82
CA LYS A 183 1.14 35.63 4.26
C LYS A 183 0.97 36.90 5.09
N THR A 184 1.27 36.88 6.39
CA THR A 184 1.15 38.06 7.27
C THR A 184 2.41 38.93 7.29
N GLN A 185 3.48 38.51 6.62
CA GLN A 185 4.74 39.25 6.61
C GLN A 185 4.69 40.49 5.71
N PRO A 186 5.44 41.56 6.03
CA PRO A 186 5.47 42.78 5.24
C PRO A 186 5.91 42.56 3.78
N ASP A 187 6.80 41.60 3.55
CA ASP A 187 7.38 41.26 2.25
C ASP A 187 6.63 40.14 1.51
N ALA A 188 5.38 39.84 1.90
CA ALA A 188 4.56 38.77 1.35
C ALA A 188 4.08 39.04 -0.09
N GLN A 189 5.03 39.11 -1.02
CA GLN A 189 4.78 39.18 -2.45
C GLN A 189 4.42 37.79 -3.00
N LYS A 190 3.75 37.76 -4.16
CA LYS A 190 3.31 36.50 -4.79
C LYS A 190 4.47 35.52 -5.03
N ASP A 191 5.61 36.02 -5.49
CA ASP A 191 6.78 35.19 -5.81
C ASP A 191 7.44 34.62 -4.54
N GLU A 192 7.41 35.38 -3.45
CA GLU A 192 7.92 34.96 -2.15
C GLU A 192 7.03 33.88 -1.53
N ILE A 193 5.70 34.06 -1.58
CA ILE A 193 4.73 33.05 -1.16
C ILE A 193 4.89 31.76 -1.99
N ALA A 194 5.09 31.87 -3.30
CA ALA A 194 5.35 30.72 -4.17
C ALA A 194 6.66 29.98 -3.79
N SER A 195 7.70 30.72 -3.44
CA SER A 195 8.98 30.17 -2.97
C SER A 195 8.81 29.42 -1.64
N CYS A 196 8.08 30.00 -0.69
CA CYS A 196 7.69 29.33 0.56
C CYS A 196 6.91 28.03 0.31
N ARG A 197 5.92 28.07 -0.60
CA ARG A 197 5.10 26.90 -0.94
C ARG A 197 5.90 25.74 -1.53
N THR A 198 6.93 26.05 -2.31
CA THR A 198 7.86 25.02 -2.81
C THR A 198 8.60 24.33 -1.66
N LEU A 199 8.99 25.08 -0.62
CA LEU A 199 9.60 24.49 0.58
C LEU A 199 8.60 23.65 1.37
N TYR A 200 7.35 24.11 1.51
CA TYR A 200 6.29 23.36 2.19
C TYR A 200 5.97 22.04 1.49
N GLN A 201 5.87 22.07 0.16
CA GLN A 201 5.69 20.86 -0.65
C GLN A 201 6.83 19.88 -0.39
N ASN A 202 8.09 20.35 -0.44
CA ASN A 202 9.24 19.50 -0.17
C ASN A 202 9.18 18.89 1.25
N LEU A 203 8.74 19.64 2.26
CA LEU A 203 8.58 19.10 3.61
C LEU A 203 7.53 17.98 3.66
N LEU A 204 6.35 18.20 3.08
CA LEU A 204 5.26 17.21 3.06
C LEU A 204 5.62 15.98 2.21
N ASP A 205 6.24 16.18 1.05
CA ASP A 205 6.71 15.09 0.17
C ASP A 205 7.65 14.15 0.93
N ASN A 206 8.59 14.71 1.69
CA ASN A 206 9.54 13.93 2.47
C ASN A 206 8.90 13.31 3.71
N ALA A 207 7.94 13.96 4.36
CA ALA A 207 7.18 13.34 5.44
C ALA A 207 6.41 12.11 4.94
N VAL A 208 5.66 12.22 3.84
CA VAL A 208 4.90 11.09 3.29
C VAL A 208 5.81 9.96 2.83
N THR A 209 6.87 10.26 2.08
CA THR A 209 7.77 9.23 1.56
C THR A 209 8.58 8.53 2.66
N SER A 210 9.00 9.26 3.71
CA SER A 210 9.82 8.68 4.79
C SER A 210 8.99 7.85 5.77
N TYR A 211 7.70 8.16 5.92
CA TYR A 211 6.78 7.49 6.86
C TYR A 211 5.68 6.68 6.16
N GLN A 212 5.82 6.37 4.87
CA GLN A 212 4.81 5.65 4.09
C GLN A 212 4.41 4.29 4.70
N GLN A 213 5.37 3.56 5.27
CA GLN A 213 5.18 2.27 5.94
C GLN A 213 4.32 2.38 7.20
N CYS A 214 4.18 3.57 7.76
CA CYS A 214 3.37 3.85 8.94
C CYS A 214 1.91 4.16 8.58
N ILE A 215 1.57 4.44 7.32
CA ILE A 215 0.20 4.79 6.92
C ILE A 215 -0.74 3.61 7.21
N GLN A 216 -0.53 2.45 6.58
CA GLN A 216 -1.29 1.21 6.83
C GLN A 216 -2.80 1.44 6.99
N ALA A 217 -3.41 2.12 6.03
CA ALA A 217 -4.84 2.46 6.06
C ALA A 217 -5.73 1.39 5.39
N SER A 218 -5.16 0.20 5.14
CA SER A 218 -5.80 -0.95 4.48
C SER A 218 -6.51 -0.57 3.18
N LEU A 219 -5.86 0.29 2.38
CA LEU A 219 -6.52 1.00 1.28
C LEU A 219 -7.02 0.04 0.20
N ALA A 220 -6.19 -0.93 -0.22
CA ALA A 220 -6.57 -1.95 -1.20
C ALA A 220 -7.79 -2.75 -0.75
N THR A 221 -7.84 -3.17 0.52
CA THR A 221 -8.97 -3.90 1.10
C THR A 221 -10.24 -3.09 1.10
N ARG A 222 -10.18 -1.81 1.47
CA ARG A 222 -11.36 -0.93 1.50
C ARG A 222 -11.90 -0.64 0.10
N ILE A 223 -11.02 -0.33 -0.84
CA ILE A 223 -11.41 -0.11 -2.25
C ILE A 223 -11.95 -1.40 -2.86
N PHE A 224 -11.34 -2.54 -2.59
CA PHE A 224 -11.83 -3.83 -3.05
C PHE A 224 -13.22 -4.15 -2.48
N ALA A 225 -13.46 -3.90 -1.19
CA ALA A 225 -14.77 -4.05 -0.57
C ALA A 225 -15.84 -3.15 -1.21
N LYS A 226 -15.47 -1.91 -1.55
CA LYS A 226 -16.34 -0.95 -2.24
C LYS A 226 -16.69 -1.42 -3.66
N ARG A 227 -15.71 -1.90 -4.44
CA ARG A 227 -15.89 -2.27 -5.85
C ARG A 227 -16.45 -3.69 -6.05
N PHE A 228 -16.12 -4.62 -5.15
CA PHE A 228 -16.48 -6.04 -5.23
C PHE A 228 -17.09 -6.56 -3.92
N PRO A 229 -18.27 -6.06 -3.50
CA PRO A 229 -18.86 -6.39 -2.20
C PRO A 229 -19.12 -7.90 -2.03
N ARG A 230 -19.48 -8.61 -3.12
CA ARG A 230 -19.73 -10.06 -3.10
C ARG A 230 -18.46 -10.89 -2.92
N LEU A 231 -17.29 -10.37 -3.29
CA LEU A 231 -16.01 -11.06 -3.19
C LEU A 231 -15.26 -10.73 -1.89
N SER A 232 -15.76 -9.74 -1.13
CA SER A 232 -15.06 -9.15 0.01
C SER A 232 -15.51 -9.68 1.37
N LEU A 233 -16.32 -10.75 1.40
CA LEU A 233 -16.95 -11.34 2.60
C LEU A 233 -15.97 -11.74 3.73
N ARG A 234 -14.66 -11.77 3.46
CA ARG A 234 -13.62 -12.15 4.44
C ARG A 234 -12.47 -11.15 4.56
N SER A 235 -12.46 -10.08 3.77
CA SER A 235 -11.39 -9.08 3.80
C SER A 235 -11.81 -7.97 4.76
N VAL A 236 -11.29 -8.03 5.99
CA VAL A 236 -11.51 -7.00 7.02
C VAL A 236 -10.29 -6.07 7.03
N PRO A 237 -10.46 -4.74 7.06
CA PRO A 237 -9.37 -3.81 7.28
C PRO A 237 -8.61 -4.11 8.59
N ASP A 238 -7.32 -3.82 8.62
CA ASP A 238 -6.48 -4.04 9.79
C ASP A 238 -6.82 -3.06 10.92
N ALA A 239 -6.62 -3.46 12.18
CA ALA A 239 -6.93 -2.59 13.31
C ALA A 239 -6.11 -1.29 13.28
N GLY A 240 -6.77 -0.14 13.45
CA GLY A 240 -6.14 1.18 13.42
C GLY A 240 -5.87 1.71 12.01
N TRP A 241 -6.59 1.23 11.00
CA TRP A 241 -6.53 1.76 9.63
C TRP A 241 -7.08 3.20 9.56
N GLU A 242 -8.04 3.54 10.43
CA GLU A 242 -8.68 4.86 10.50
C GLU A 242 -7.67 5.96 10.80
N ASP A 243 -6.76 5.70 11.74
CA ASP A 243 -5.69 6.64 12.11
C ASP A 243 -4.72 6.85 10.94
N GLY A 244 -4.44 5.80 10.18
CA GLY A 244 -3.67 5.88 8.93
C GLY A 244 -4.33 6.78 7.90
N GLN A 245 -5.64 6.59 7.70
CA GLN A 245 -6.44 7.45 6.82
C GLN A 245 -6.48 8.90 7.31
N LYS A 246 -6.59 9.11 8.62
CA LYS A 246 -6.61 10.45 9.23
C LYS A 246 -5.28 11.17 8.99
N ALA A 247 -4.15 10.49 9.17
CA ALA A 247 -2.83 11.07 8.96
C ALA A 247 -2.62 11.53 7.51
N ILE A 248 -2.97 10.68 6.52
CA ILE A 248 -2.81 11.05 5.11
C ILE A 248 -3.83 12.10 4.66
N ASN A 249 -5.05 12.10 5.23
CA ASN A 249 -6.03 13.16 4.97
C ASN A 249 -5.53 14.52 5.48
N ALA A 250 -4.91 14.57 6.65
CA ALA A 250 -4.33 15.82 7.16
C ALA A 250 -3.28 16.39 6.18
N VAL A 251 -2.47 15.52 5.58
CA VAL A 251 -1.51 15.92 4.53
C VAL A 251 -2.24 16.42 3.29
N LEU A 252 -3.22 15.68 2.75
CA LEU A 252 -4.01 16.09 1.58
C LEU A 252 -4.70 17.45 1.80
N ASP A 253 -5.30 17.65 2.97
CA ASP A 253 -5.94 18.90 3.35
C ASP A 253 -4.92 20.05 3.40
N SER A 254 -3.70 19.78 3.87
CA SER A 254 -2.60 20.74 3.88
C SER A 254 -2.15 21.12 2.45
N TYR A 255 -1.99 20.15 1.53
CA TYR A 255 -1.71 20.43 0.11
C TYR A 255 -2.78 21.34 -0.52
N ASN A 256 -4.05 21.02 -0.28
CA ASN A 256 -5.18 21.83 -0.76
C ASN A 256 -5.13 23.25 -0.16
N PHE A 257 -4.80 23.38 1.13
CA PHE A 257 -4.68 24.67 1.81
C PHE A 257 -3.60 25.57 1.19
N ILE A 258 -2.44 25.01 0.85
CA ILE A 258 -1.35 25.77 0.20
C ILE A 258 -1.55 25.95 -1.31
N GLY A 259 -2.66 25.44 -1.87
CA GLY A 259 -3.06 25.65 -3.25
C GLY A 259 -2.37 24.75 -4.27
N PHE A 260 -1.83 23.60 -3.84
CA PHE A 260 -1.35 22.58 -4.77
C PHE A 260 -2.52 21.75 -5.28
N SER A 261 -2.73 21.80 -6.59
CA SER A 261 -3.74 20.98 -7.26
C SER A 261 -3.20 19.58 -7.53
N VAL A 262 -4.08 18.58 -7.53
CA VAL A 262 -3.69 17.22 -7.90
C VAL A 262 -3.31 17.11 -9.38
N GLU A 263 -3.82 18.01 -10.22
CA GLU A 263 -3.38 18.14 -11.61
C GLU A 263 -1.88 18.47 -11.69
N ALA A 264 -1.37 19.35 -10.83
CA ALA A 264 0.06 19.65 -10.74
C ALA A 264 0.88 18.41 -10.35
N MET A 265 0.35 17.53 -9.50
CA MET A 265 1.03 16.28 -9.09
C MET A 265 1.27 15.32 -10.28
N THR A 266 0.41 15.36 -11.30
CA THR A 266 0.57 14.52 -12.51
C THR A 266 1.66 15.01 -13.45
N SER A 267 2.04 16.30 -13.36
CA SER A 267 3.06 16.89 -14.24
C SER A 267 4.49 16.54 -13.83
N THR A 268 4.70 16.25 -12.55
CA THR A 268 6.01 15.86 -11.97
C THR A 268 5.82 14.59 -11.12
N PRO A 269 5.66 13.41 -11.76
CA PRO A 269 5.34 12.19 -11.05
C PRO A 269 6.41 11.83 -10.02
N SER A 270 5.98 11.57 -8.78
CA SER A 270 6.83 11.18 -7.65
C SER A 270 6.12 10.14 -6.80
N LEU A 271 6.86 9.42 -5.95
CA LEU A 271 6.27 8.44 -5.04
C LEU A 271 5.25 9.07 -4.08
N CYS A 272 5.55 10.28 -3.55
CA CYS A 272 4.59 11.01 -2.72
C CYS A 272 3.30 11.31 -3.50
N HIS A 273 3.43 11.89 -4.69
CA HIS A 273 2.29 12.23 -5.54
C HIS A 273 1.45 11.01 -5.87
N PHE A 274 2.08 9.85 -6.12
CA PHE A 274 1.38 8.59 -6.32
C PHE A 274 0.58 8.15 -5.09
N ILE A 275 1.19 8.19 -3.89
CA ILE A 275 0.50 7.88 -2.62
C ILE A 275 -0.69 8.81 -2.43
N LEU A 276 -0.50 10.12 -2.57
CA LEU A 276 -1.58 11.11 -2.41
C LEU A 276 -2.71 10.88 -3.43
N LEU A 277 -2.39 10.55 -4.68
CA LEU A 277 -3.37 10.18 -5.71
C LEU A 277 -4.16 8.93 -5.35
N ALA A 278 -3.52 7.90 -4.78
CA ALA A 278 -4.20 6.69 -4.34
C ALA A 278 -5.21 6.97 -3.23
N TYR A 279 -4.87 7.86 -2.29
CA TYR A 279 -5.75 8.27 -1.19
C TYR A 279 -6.79 9.34 -1.56
N SER A 280 -6.65 9.99 -2.71
CA SER A 280 -7.56 11.04 -3.14
C SER A 280 -9.00 10.50 -3.32
N PRO A 281 -10.02 11.19 -2.78
CA PRO A 281 -11.41 10.81 -2.98
C PRO A 281 -11.95 11.16 -4.37
N GLU A 282 -11.23 11.97 -5.15
CA GLU A 282 -11.68 12.47 -6.45
C GLU A 282 -11.46 11.43 -7.56
N ASP A 283 -12.54 10.73 -7.93
CA ASP A 283 -12.53 9.75 -9.03
C ASP A 283 -12.15 10.37 -10.39
N SER A 284 -12.35 11.69 -10.59
CA SER A 284 -11.96 12.44 -11.80
C SER A 284 -10.46 12.37 -12.11
N LEU A 285 -9.63 12.14 -11.10
CA LEU A 285 -8.17 12.10 -11.23
C LEU A 285 -7.66 10.69 -11.53
N LYS A 286 -8.49 9.66 -11.33
CA LYS A 286 -8.18 8.24 -11.51
C LYS A 286 -8.47 7.83 -12.95
N THR A 287 -7.69 8.41 -13.87
CA THR A 287 -7.83 8.19 -15.32
C THR A 287 -6.73 7.29 -15.87
N ILE A 288 -6.98 6.66 -17.03
CA ILE A 288 -5.94 5.93 -17.78
C ILE A 288 -4.76 6.84 -18.14
N ARG A 289 -5.02 8.13 -18.43
CA ARG A 289 -3.97 9.12 -18.72
C ARG A 289 -3.07 9.33 -17.50
N THR A 290 -3.66 9.49 -16.31
CA THR A 290 -2.90 9.62 -15.06
C THR A 290 -2.10 8.34 -14.78
N LEU A 291 -2.71 7.18 -14.99
CA LEU A 291 -2.01 5.89 -14.85
C LEU A 291 -0.81 5.78 -15.79
N SER A 292 -0.92 6.22 -17.05
CA SER A 292 0.21 6.25 -18.00
C SER A 292 1.40 7.05 -17.45
N THR A 293 1.14 8.20 -16.81
CA THR A 293 2.21 9.02 -16.19
C THR A 293 2.82 8.39 -14.93
N MET A 294 2.08 7.53 -14.24
CA MET A 294 2.48 6.93 -12.95
C MET A 294 2.94 5.47 -13.08
N VAL A 295 2.83 4.86 -14.27
CA VAL A 295 3.05 3.40 -14.45
C VAL A 295 4.44 2.98 -14.00
N SER A 296 5.48 3.75 -14.31
CA SER A 296 6.85 3.44 -13.89
C SER A 296 7.00 3.42 -12.37
N ILE A 297 6.30 4.31 -11.65
CA ILE A 297 6.31 4.32 -10.18
C ILE A 297 5.60 3.08 -9.65
N VAL A 298 4.43 2.73 -10.21
CA VAL A 298 3.69 1.51 -9.84
C VAL A 298 4.55 0.26 -10.02
N ILE A 299 5.23 0.14 -11.17
CA ILE A 299 6.13 -0.98 -11.46
C ILE A 299 7.29 -1.04 -10.47
N ASN A 300 7.92 0.10 -10.16
CA ASN A 300 9.00 0.17 -9.17
C ASN A 300 8.53 -0.23 -7.77
N CYS A 301 7.37 0.26 -7.33
CA CYS A 301 6.74 -0.11 -6.06
C CYS A 301 6.49 -1.62 -5.96
N ILE A 302 5.96 -2.22 -7.03
CA ILE A 302 5.71 -3.67 -7.08
C ILE A 302 7.01 -4.46 -7.01
N HIS A 303 8.03 -4.07 -7.79
CA HIS A 303 9.33 -4.75 -7.77
C HIS A 303 10.05 -4.66 -6.43
N ALA A 304 10.02 -3.49 -5.79
CA ALA A 304 10.66 -3.27 -4.50
C ALA A 304 9.76 -3.65 -3.31
N ASN A 305 8.58 -4.24 -3.58
CA ASN A 305 7.65 -4.77 -2.58
C ASN A 305 7.27 -3.72 -1.50
N HIS A 306 7.06 -2.47 -1.91
CA HIS A 306 6.64 -1.36 -1.04
C HIS A 306 5.41 -0.66 -1.61
N THR A 307 4.62 0.00 -0.76
CA THR A 307 3.47 0.84 -1.20
C THR A 307 2.47 0.04 -2.05
N LEU A 308 2.35 -1.26 -1.77
CA LEU A 308 1.57 -2.20 -2.59
C LEU A 308 0.07 -2.01 -2.44
N GLU A 309 -0.39 -1.59 -1.25
CA GLU A 309 -1.82 -1.32 -1.03
C GLU A 309 -2.29 -0.14 -1.88
N GLU A 310 -1.47 0.91 -1.97
CA GLU A 310 -1.71 2.06 -2.83
C GLU A 310 -1.66 1.66 -4.31
N CYS A 311 -0.71 0.82 -4.71
CA CYS A 311 -0.65 0.26 -6.08
C CYS A 311 -1.95 -0.48 -6.45
N VAL A 312 -2.34 -1.45 -5.63
CA VAL A 312 -3.50 -2.29 -5.91
C VAL A 312 -4.80 -1.49 -5.83
N SER A 313 -4.96 -0.62 -4.83
CA SER A 313 -6.14 0.24 -4.72
C SER A 313 -6.28 1.22 -5.89
N TYR A 314 -5.20 1.89 -6.27
CA TYR A 314 -5.21 2.83 -7.39
C TYR A 314 -5.56 2.13 -8.70
N LEU A 315 -4.94 0.97 -8.97
CA LEU A 315 -5.26 0.17 -10.15
C LEU A 315 -6.72 -0.31 -10.11
N LEU A 316 -7.23 -0.79 -8.98
CA LEU A 316 -8.63 -1.20 -8.85
C LEU A 316 -9.59 -0.05 -9.18
N ASP A 317 -9.35 1.14 -8.62
CA ASP A 317 -10.22 2.28 -8.87
C ASP A 317 -10.17 2.72 -10.34
N VAL A 318 -8.97 2.88 -10.93
CA VAL A 318 -8.83 3.26 -12.34
C VAL A 318 -9.55 2.22 -13.22
N LEU A 319 -9.23 0.95 -13.08
CA LEU A 319 -9.75 -0.09 -13.98
C LEU A 319 -11.25 -0.35 -13.80
N CYS A 320 -11.81 -0.17 -12.60
CA CYS A 320 -13.26 -0.31 -12.39
C CYS A 320 -14.08 0.88 -12.89
N LEU A 321 -13.45 2.06 -13.04
CA LEU A 321 -14.12 3.27 -13.52
C LEU A 321 -14.15 3.35 -15.06
N HIS A 322 -13.26 2.63 -15.75
CA HIS A 322 -13.14 2.68 -17.21
C HIS A 322 -13.60 1.37 -17.87
N ASN A 323 -14.29 1.51 -19.00
CA ASN A 323 -14.69 0.39 -19.87
C ASN A 323 -13.96 0.44 -21.23
N THR A 324 -12.92 1.27 -21.33
CA THR A 324 -12.16 1.48 -22.55
C THR A 324 -10.88 0.65 -22.52
N GLU A 325 -10.41 0.29 -23.71
CA GLU A 325 -9.16 -0.43 -23.87
C GLU A 325 -7.99 0.34 -23.23
N ILE A 326 -7.16 -0.36 -22.47
CA ILE A 326 -5.94 0.20 -21.89
C ILE A 326 -4.78 0.10 -22.88
N PRO A 327 -3.98 1.17 -23.05
CA PRO A 327 -2.81 1.16 -23.92
C PRO A 327 -1.78 0.07 -23.57
N GLU A 328 -1.09 -0.45 -24.58
CA GLU A 328 -0.10 -1.54 -24.44
C GLU A 328 1.13 -1.14 -23.60
N ASP A 329 1.50 0.14 -23.61
CA ASP A 329 2.57 0.69 -22.76
C ASP A 329 2.24 0.62 -21.27
N ILE A 330 0.96 0.45 -20.92
CA ILE A 330 0.50 0.25 -19.54
C ILE A 330 0.25 -1.24 -19.27
N SER A 331 -0.47 -1.93 -20.15
CA SER A 331 -0.91 -3.30 -19.89
C SER A 331 0.26 -4.30 -19.90
N ILE A 332 1.23 -4.17 -20.81
CA ILE A 332 2.35 -5.10 -20.92
C ILE A 332 3.20 -5.11 -19.63
N PRO A 333 3.72 -3.97 -19.12
CA PRO A 333 4.52 -3.99 -17.89
C PRO A 333 3.76 -4.52 -16.68
N LEU A 334 2.48 -4.16 -16.55
CA LEU A 334 1.64 -4.63 -15.44
C LEU A 334 1.39 -6.14 -15.52
N CYS A 335 1.11 -6.67 -16.71
CA CYS A 335 0.96 -8.10 -16.94
C CYS A 335 2.26 -8.88 -16.69
N THR A 336 3.44 -8.25 -16.75
CA THR A 336 4.71 -8.87 -16.38
C THR A 336 4.88 -9.01 -14.86
N VAL A 337 4.50 -8.00 -14.08
CA VAL A 337 4.81 -7.98 -12.63
C VAL A 337 3.69 -8.52 -11.73
N LEU A 338 2.43 -8.32 -12.11
CA LEU A 338 1.27 -8.69 -11.28
C LEU A 338 1.11 -10.21 -11.07
N PRO A 339 1.42 -11.09 -12.03
CA PRO A 339 1.30 -12.53 -11.80
C PRO A 339 2.17 -13.02 -10.64
N THR A 340 3.40 -12.52 -10.54
CA THR A 340 4.32 -12.83 -9.44
C THR A 340 3.74 -12.37 -8.11
N LEU A 341 3.28 -11.12 -8.03
CA LEU A 341 2.70 -10.57 -6.81
C LEU A 341 1.43 -11.31 -6.37
N ALA A 342 0.53 -11.62 -7.32
CA ALA A 342 -0.69 -12.40 -7.06
C ALA A 342 -0.41 -13.83 -6.59
N SER A 343 0.76 -14.38 -6.90
CA SER A 343 1.11 -15.77 -6.62
C SER A 343 1.93 -15.96 -5.35
N ALA A 344 2.88 -15.06 -5.09
CA ALA A 344 3.94 -15.28 -4.11
C ALA A 344 3.88 -14.35 -2.89
N HIS A 345 3.08 -13.28 -2.91
CA HIS A 345 3.03 -12.34 -1.80
C HIS A 345 2.55 -13.02 -0.50
N PRO A 346 3.12 -12.76 0.69
CA PRO A 346 2.73 -13.44 1.94
C PRO A 346 1.28 -13.16 2.37
N ASN A 347 0.80 -11.93 2.18
CA ASN A 347 -0.59 -11.55 2.50
C ASN A 347 -1.58 -12.13 1.46
N SER A 348 -2.49 -13.00 1.91
CA SER A 348 -3.49 -13.66 1.06
C SER A 348 -4.55 -12.73 0.48
N SER A 349 -4.95 -11.68 1.22
CA SER A 349 -5.89 -10.68 0.74
C SER A 349 -5.27 -9.89 -0.40
N LEU A 350 -4.01 -9.45 -0.25
CA LEU A 350 -3.30 -8.72 -1.30
C LEU A 350 -3.09 -9.59 -2.54
N ARG A 351 -2.75 -10.89 -2.38
CA ARG A 351 -2.69 -11.85 -3.50
C ARG A 351 -4.01 -11.88 -4.29
N HIS A 352 -5.14 -12.01 -3.57
CA HIS A 352 -6.46 -12.08 -4.19
C HIS A 352 -6.83 -10.79 -4.92
N GLN A 353 -6.60 -9.63 -4.29
CA GLN A 353 -6.88 -8.32 -4.87
C GLN A 353 -6.02 -8.07 -6.10
N THR A 354 -4.74 -8.42 -6.05
CA THR A 354 -3.80 -8.34 -7.18
C THR A 354 -4.25 -9.23 -8.33
N PHE A 355 -4.70 -10.46 -8.05
CA PHE A 355 -5.25 -11.34 -9.09
C PHE A 355 -6.50 -10.72 -9.76
N ARG A 356 -7.33 -10.01 -9.00
CA ARG A 356 -8.47 -9.28 -9.55
C ARG A 356 -8.07 -8.08 -10.39
N VAL A 357 -7.03 -7.33 -9.99
CA VAL A 357 -6.42 -6.31 -10.84
C VAL A 357 -5.92 -6.90 -12.16
N LEU A 358 -5.22 -8.04 -12.12
CA LEU A 358 -4.75 -8.73 -13.33
C LEU A 358 -5.91 -9.14 -14.25
N SER A 359 -7.01 -9.69 -13.70
CA SER A 359 -8.22 -10.01 -14.47
C SER A 359 -8.80 -8.76 -15.17
N LEU A 360 -8.91 -7.64 -14.45
CA LEU A 360 -9.42 -6.38 -15.01
C LEU A 360 -8.53 -5.84 -16.13
N ILE A 361 -7.21 -5.79 -15.92
CA ILE A 361 -6.24 -5.38 -16.95
C ILE A 361 -6.40 -6.23 -18.20
N LEU A 362 -6.44 -7.56 -18.04
CA LEU A 362 -6.62 -8.47 -19.17
C LEU A 362 -7.95 -8.24 -19.89
N SER A 363 -9.03 -7.95 -19.16
CA SER A 363 -10.34 -7.66 -19.77
C SER A 363 -10.36 -6.36 -20.58
N LEU A 364 -9.53 -5.39 -20.20
CA LEU A 364 -9.41 -4.10 -20.87
C LEU A 364 -8.23 -4.05 -21.87
N SER A 365 -7.43 -5.10 -22.00
CA SER A 365 -6.34 -5.16 -22.97
C SER A 365 -6.82 -5.48 -24.38
N ALA A 366 -6.02 -5.09 -25.39
CA ALA A 366 -6.18 -5.53 -26.76
C ALA A 366 -6.37 -7.07 -26.84
N PRO A 367 -7.37 -7.60 -27.58
CA PRO A 367 -7.64 -9.03 -27.62
C PRO A 367 -6.44 -9.93 -27.98
N PRO A 368 -5.56 -9.55 -28.93
CA PRO A 368 -4.35 -10.33 -29.23
C PRO A 368 -3.40 -10.43 -28.04
N LEU A 369 -3.17 -9.31 -27.34
CA LEU A 369 -2.33 -9.26 -26.15
C LEU A 369 -2.95 -10.08 -25.01
N ARG A 370 -4.26 -9.96 -24.76
CA ARG A 370 -4.97 -10.76 -23.75
C ARG A 370 -4.77 -12.26 -24.02
N LEU A 371 -4.90 -12.69 -25.27
CA LEU A 371 -4.71 -14.09 -25.65
C LEU A 371 -3.27 -14.56 -25.44
N GLN A 372 -2.28 -13.74 -25.82
CA GLN A 372 -0.87 -14.03 -25.61
C GLN A 372 -0.53 -14.16 -24.12
N VAL A 373 -0.92 -13.19 -23.29
CA VAL A 373 -0.63 -13.24 -21.86
C VAL A 373 -1.28 -14.46 -21.21
N LEU A 374 -2.52 -14.79 -21.56
CA LEU A 374 -3.19 -16.00 -21.05
C LEU A 374 -2.50 -17.29 -21.54
N GLN A 375 -1.98 -17.31 -22.77
CA GLN A 375 -1.19 -18.41 -23.29
C GLN A 375 0.07 -18.61 -22.44
N ASP A 376 0.79 -17.54 -22.14
CA ASP A 376 2.04 -17.57 -21.36
C ASP A 376 1.77 -18.02 -19.92
N LEU A 377 0.75 -17.44 -19.27
CA LEU A 377 0.36 -17.81 -17.89
C LEU A 377 -0.10 -19.27 -17.78
N CYS A 378 -0.77 -19.82 -18.80
CA CYS A 378 -1.19 -21.21 -18.82
C CYS A 378 -0.04 -22.19 -19.19
N SER A 379 1.01 -21.73 -19.87
CA SER A 379 2.09 -22.60 -20.37
C SER A 379 3.32 -22.62 -19.48
N THR A 380 3.85 -21.45 -19.15
CA THR A 380 5.20 -21.22 -18.61
C THR A 380 5.12 -20.29 -17.42
N SER A 381 4.38 -20.69 -16.39
CA SER A 381 4.38 -19.97 -15.12
C SER A 381 5.35 -20.63 -14.14
N ASP A 382 6.28 -19.83 -13.62
CA ASP A 382 7.14 -20.19 -12.48
C ASP A 382 6.32 -20.46 -11.21
N PHE A 383 5.03 -20.09 -11.22
CA PHE A 383 4.09 -20.26 -10.14
C PHE A 383 2.98 -21.24 -10.54
N PRO A 384 3.04 -22.52 -10.10
CA PRO A 384 2.04 -23.51 -10.48
C PRO A 384 0.60 -23.11 -10.13
N GLN A 385 0.39 -22.37 -9.05
CA GLN A 385 -0.89 -21.79 -8.65
C GLN A 385 -1.43 -20.75 -9.65
N MET A 386 -0.55 -19.97 -10.29
CA MET A 386 -0.96 -19.04 -11.34
C MET A 386 -1.39 -19.79 -12.58
N ARG A 387 -0.71 -20.90 -12.93
CA ARG A 387 -1.13 -21.75 -14.05
C ARG A 387 -2.55 -22.28 -13.86
N VAL A 388 -2.91 -22.68 -12.64
CA VAL A 388 -4.28 -23.06 -12.27
C VAL A 388 -5.23 -21.87 -12.39
N ALA A 389 -4.89 -20.74 -11.77
CA ALA A 389 -5.74 -19.56 -11.73
C ALA A 389 -5.98 -18.93 -13.12
N ALA A 390 -4.99 -19.03 -14.02
CA ALA A 390 -5.07 -18.56 -15.40
C ALA A 390 -6.13 -19.31 -16.22
N VAL A 391 -6.39 -20.59 -15.94
CA VAL A 391 -7.53 -21.30 -16.55
C VAL A 391 -8.86 -20.63 -16.17
N GLY A 392 -8.95 -20.12 -14.94
CA GLY A 392 -10.07 -19.30 -14.49
C GLY A 392 -10.21 -17.99 -15.28
N LEU A 393 -9.10 -17.30 -15.57
CA LEU A 393 -9.09 -16.09 -16.40
C LEU A 393 -9.49 -16.38 -17.86
N VAL A 394 -9.04 -17.51 -18.40
CA VAL A 394 -9.47 -17.99 -19.72
C VAL A 394 -10.98 -18.25 -19.73
N LYS A 395 -11.50 -18.90 -18.70
CA LYS A 395 -12.94 -19.15 -18.52
C LYS A 395 -13.73 -17.85 -18.47
N GLU A 396 -13.26 -16.84 -17.73
CA GLU A 396 -13.86 -15.50 -17.70
C GLU A 396 -13.89 -14.89 -19.12
N ALA A 397 -12.79 -14.95 -19.87
CA ALA A 397 -12.70 -14.44 -21.25
C ALA A 397 -13.64 -15.14 -22.23
N VAL A 398 -13.77 -16.48 -22.12
CA VAL A 398 -14.67 -17.27 -22.97
C VAL A 398 -16.13 -16.94 -22.69
N VAL A 399 -16.52 -16.86 -21.41
CA VAL A 399 -17.90 -16.52 -21.02
C VAL A 399 -18.26 -15.10 -21.49
N GLU A 400 -17.34 -14.15 -21.34
CA GLU A 400 -17.49 -12.78 -21.84
C GLU A 400 -17.67 -12.75 -23.38
N ALA A 401 -16.83 -13.50 -24.10
CA ALA A 401 -16.87 -13.56 -25.57
C ALA A 401 -18.21 -14.11 -26.10
N PHE A 402 -18.77 -15.15 -25.47
CA PHE A 402 -20.09 -15.68 -25.85
C PHE A 402 -21.27 -14.81 -25.39
N GLY A 403 -21.09 -14.00 -24.35
CA GLY A 403 -22.09 -13.01 -23.91
C GLY A 403 -22.22 -11.80 -24.84
N ASN A 404 -21.23 -11.55 -25.70
CA ASN A 404 -21.23 -10.41 -26.61
C ASN A 404 -22.17 -10.57 -27.80
N ARG A 405 -22.72 -9.45 -28.30
CA ARG A 405 -23.69 -9.44 -29.42
C ARG A 405 -23.12 -9.93 -30.75
N ALA A 406 -21.80 -9.90 -30.92
CA ALA A 406 -21.08 -10.42 -32.09
C ALA A 406 -19.94 -11.35 -31.65
N PRO A 407 -20.23 -12.61 -31.28
CA PRO A 407 -19.21 -13.53 -30.76
C PRO A 407 -18.15 -13.90 -31.80
N SER A 408 -18.52 -13.95 -33.09
CA SER A 408 -17.64 -14.40 -34.17
C SER A 408 -16.46 -13.46 -34.48
N SER A 409 -16.49 -12.21 -34.02
CA SER A 409 -15.36 -11.28 -34.12
C SER A 409 -14.44 -11.33 -32.91
N ASN A 410 -14.79 -12.07 -31.86
CA ASN A 410 -13.99 -12.19 -30.65
C ASN A 410 -13.04 -13.40 -30.74
N LEU A 411 -11.75 -13.18 -30.48
CA LEU A 411 -10.73 -14.23 -30.57
C LEU A 411 -11.03 -15.45 -29.67
N PHE A 412 -11.63 -15.23 -28.50
CA PHE A 412 -11.97 -16.29 -27.52
C PHE A 412 -13.24 -17.09 -27.88
N ALA A 413 -14.04 -16.61 -28.84
CA ALA A 413 -15.18 -17.33 -29.40
C ALA A 413 -14.94 -17.70 -30.89
N SER A 414 -13.68 -17.90 -31.27
CA SER A 414 -13.25 -18.25 -32.63
C SER A 414 -12.36 -19.50 -32.64
N PRO A 415 -12.10 -20.14 -33.79
CA PRO A 415 -11.20 -21.29 -33.86
C PRO A 415 -9.78 -21.00 -33.39
N ARG A 416 -9.38 -19.72 -33.40
CA ARG A 416 -8.06 -19.29 -32.93
C ARG A 416 -7.84 -19.61 -31.45
N PHE A 417 -8.90 -19.57 -30.65
CA PHE A 417 -8.87 -19.95 -29.25
C PHE A 417 -8.34 -21.38 -29.07
N LEU A 418 -8.94 -22.37 -29.75
CA LEU A 418 -8.50 -23.76 -29.63
C LEU A 418 -7.14 -24.01 -30.27
N GLN A 419 -6.80 -23.31 -31.34
CA GLN A 419 -5.47 -23.43 -31.95
C GLN A 419 -4.35 -23.02 -30.98
N VAL A 420 -4.57 -21.94 -30.22
CA VAL A 420 -3.56 -21.37 -29.31
C VAL A 420 -3.59 -22.06 -27.95
N LEU A 421 -4.75 -22.07 -27.29
CA LEU A 421 -4.89 -22.53 -25.91
C LEU A 421 -5.29 -24.01 -25.79
N GLY A 422 -5.91 -24.60 -26.81
CA GLY A 422 -6.35 -26.01 -26.78
C GLY A 422 -5.21 -26.99 -26.46
N PRO A 423 -4.06 -26.92 -27.14
CA PRO A 423 -2.90 -27.75 -26.83
C PRO A 423 -2.33 -27.52 -25.43
N ILE A 424 -2.62 -26.42 -24.74
CA ILE A 424 -2.10 -26.16 -23.38
C ILE A 424 -3.11 -26.64 -22.34
N LEU A 425 -4.39 -26.36 -22.56
CA LEU A 425 -5.46 -26.60 -21.60
C LEU A 425 -5.91 -28.07 -21.59
N PHE A 426 -6.10 -28.67 -22.76
CA PHE A 426 -6.73 -29.99 -22.90
C PHE A 426 -5.74 -31.16 -23.01
N ARG A 427 -4.66 -31.08 -22.25
CA ARG A 427 -3.70 -32.18 -22.03
C ARG A 427 -3.06 -32.05 -20.65
N PRO A 428 -2.60 -33.15 -20.03
CA PRO A 428 -1.80 -33.10 -18.81
C PRO A 428 -0.46 -32.38 -18.99
N SER A 429 0.05 -31.80 -17.91
CA SER A 429 1.39 -31.19 -17.84
C SER A 429 2.10 -31.63 -16.56
N PRO A 430 3.13 -32.50 -16.64
CA PRO A 430 3.76 -33.01 -17.87
C PRO A 430 2.87 -33.99 -18.66
N LEU A 431 3.19 -34.25 -19.93
CA LEU A 431 2.36 -35.07 -20.84
C LEU A 431 2.17 -36.51 -20.34
N ASP A 432 3.15 -37.01 -19.61
CA ASP A 432 3.22 -38.35 -19.02
C ASP A 432 2.72 -38.38 -17.57
N PHE A 433 2.05 -37.33 -17.07
CA PHE A 433 1.57 -37.26 -15.69
C PHE A 433 0.71 -38.46 -15.25
N PHE A 434 -0.02 -39.09 -16.19
CA PHE A 434 -0.82 -40.28 -15.94
C PHE A 434 -0.17 -41.59 -16.44
N SER A 435 1.11 -41.57 -16.82
CA SER A 435 1.85 -42.71 -17.36
C SER A 435 3.27 -42.77 -16.81
N PRO A 436 3.52 -43.52 -15.72
CA PRO A 436 2.62 -44.47 -15.04
C PRO A 436 1.51 -43.79 -14.21
N VAL A 437 0.53 -44.58 -13.74
CA VAL A 437 -0.52 -44.09 -12.85
C VAL A 437 0.12 -43.44 -11.60
N PRO A 438 -0.15 -42.16 -11.29
CA PRO A 438 0.50 -41.47 -10.19
C PRO A 438 0.04 -42.03 -8.84
N SER A 439 0.93 -42.05 -7.86
CA SER A 439 0.55 -42.36 -6.49
C SER A 439 -0.31 -41.22 -5.90
N LEU A 440 -1.06 -41.52 -4.84
CA LEU A 440 -1.83 -40.50 -4.13
C LEU A 440 -0.98 -39.35 -3.58
N THR A 441 0.24 -39.64 -3.14
CA THR A 441 1.17 -38.61 -2.64
C THR A 441 1.56 -37.64 -3.75
N VAL A 442 1.86 -38.15 -4.95
CA VAL A 442 2.15 -37.31 -6.12
C VAL A 442 0.94 -36.46 -6.53
N LEU A 443 -0.28 -37.00 -6.39
CA LEU A 443 -1.51 -36.24 -6.67
C LEU A 443 -1.78 -35.14 -5.63
N GLU A 444 -1.42 -35.36 -4.37
CA GLU A 444 -1.59 -34.38 -3.29
C GLU A 444 -0.56 -33.25 -3.37
N GLU A 445 0.69 -33.57 -3.70
CA GLU A 445 1.79 -32.60 -3.81
C GLU A 445 1.75 -31.80 -5.13
N SER A 446 1.11 -32.34 -6.16
CA SER A 446 1.01 -31.70 -7.47
C SER A 446 -0.15 -30.71 -7.55
N SER A 447 0.08 -29.57 -8.22
CA SER A 447 -0.97 -28.62 -8.60
C SER A 447 -1.80 -29.07 -9.82
N GLU A 448 -1.34 -30.11 -10.51
CA GLU A 448 -1.90 -30.54 -11.79
C GLU A 448 -3.35 -31.06 -11.68
N PRO A 449 -3.75 -31.85 -10.66
CA PRO A 449 -5.14 -32.24 -10.50
C PRO A 449 -6.09 -31.04 -10.39
N VAL A 450 -5.69 -29.99 -9.66
CA VAL A 450 -6.50 -28.77 -9.51
C VAL A 450 -6.61 -28.02 -10.85
N ARG A 451 -5.50 -27.93 -11.61
CA ARG A 451 -5.53 -27.36 -12.97
C ARG A 451 -6.47 -28.12 -13.89
N LEU A 452 -6.41 -29.44 -13.87
CA LEU A 452 -7.24 -30.31 -14.70
C LEU A 452 -8.73 -30.17 -14.35
N VAL A 453 -9.08 -30.02 -13.07
CA VAL A 453 -10.46 -29.71 -12.64
C VAL A 453 -10.95 -28.41 -13.27
N GLU A 454 -10.14 -27.34 -13.26
CA GLU A 454 -10.51 -26.09 -13.94
C GLU A 454 -10.62 -26.26 -15.48
N CYS A 455 -9.76 -27.08 -16.09
CA CYS A 455 -9.83 -27.38 -17.53
C CYS A 455 -11.09 -28.18 -17.89
N LEU A 456 -11.51 -29.12 -17.05
CA LEU A 456 -12.77 -29.86 -17.21
C LEU A 456 -13.97 -28.92 -17.07
N ALA A 457 -13.92 -27.99 -16.12
CA ALA A 457 -14.96 -26.96 -15.96
C ALA A 457 -15.05 -26.03 -17.18
N LEU A 458 -13.92 -25.63 -17.75
CA LEU A 458 -13.87 -24.87 -19.00
C LEU A 458 -14.43 -25.66 -20.18
N LEU A 459 -14.05 -26.94 -20.33
CA LEU A 459 -14.57 -27.80 -21.39
C LEU A 459 -16.09 -27.97 -21.29
N TYR A 460 -16.61 -28.14 -20.07
CA TYR A 460 -18.04 -28.17 -19.80
C TYR A 460 -18.73 -26.88 -20.28
N ILE A 461 -18.17 -25.71 -19.99
CA ILE A 461 -18.71 -24.41 -20.45
C ILE A 461 -18.70 -24.33 -21.97
N LEU A 462 -17.60 -24.71 -22.63
CA LEU A 462 -17.49 -24.69 -24.09
C LEU A 462 -18.54 -25.59 -24.75
N ILE A 463 -18.76 -26.80 -24.22
CA ILE A 463 -19.79 -27.71 -24.73
C ILE A 463 -21.18 -27.06 -24.60
N LEU A 464 -21.51 -26.46 -23.46
CA LEU A 464 -22.84 -25.89 -23.25
C LEU A 464 -23.10 -24.58 -24.00
N GLN A 465 -22.08 -23.71 -24.10
CA GLN A 465 -22.23 -22.37 -24.67
C GLN A 465 -21.97 -22.34 -26.18
N ASP A 466 -21.01 -23.10 -26.69
CA ASP A 466 -20.64 -23.08 -28.11
C ASP A 466 -21.52 -24.00 -28.97
N LYS A 467 -22.82 -23.74 -28.96
CA LYS A 467 -23.81 -24.53 -29.72
C LYS A 467 -23.64 -24.43 -31.24
N LYS A 468 -23.06 -23.33 -31.71
CA LYS A 468 -22.81 -23.06 -33.13
C LYS A 468 -21.42 -23.51 -33.59
N ASN A 469 -20.64 -24.13 -32.71
CA ASN A 469 -19.27 -24.59 -33.00
C ASN A 469 -18.35 -23.48 -33.54
N GLN A 470 -18.45 -22.28 -32.99
CA GLN A 470 -17.65 -21.12 -33.40
C GLN A 470 -16.16 -21.30 -33.04
N THR A 471 -15.87 -22.02 -31.96
CA THR A 471 -14.50 -22.33 -31.55
C THR A 471 -13.94 -23.56 -32.25
N GLY A 472 -14.76 -24.35 -32.94
CA GLY A 472 -14.38 -25.66 -33.48
C GLY A 472 -14.34 -26.78 -32.44
N ILE A 473 -14.79 -26.53 -31.19
CA ILE A 473 -14.73 -27.54 -30.11
C ILE A 473 -15.56 -28.79 -30.44
N ARG A 474 -16.64 -28.65 -31.19
CA ARG A 474 -17.53 -29.76 -31.58
C ARG A 474 -17.04 -30.50 -32.83
N ASP A 475 -15.91 -30.12 -33.41
CA ASP A 475 -15.30 -30.85 -34.53
C ASP A 475 -14.87 -32.25 -34.08
N GLN A 476 -15.17 -33.27 -34.88
CA GLN A 476 -14.91 -34.66 -34.50
C GLN A 476 -13.44 -34.91 -34.18
N ASP A 477 -12.51 -34.28 -34.91
CA ASP A 477 -11.08 -34.45 -34.69
C ASP A 477 -10.61 -33.81 -33.38
N ASN A 478 -11.12 -32.63 -33.04
CA ASN A 478 -10.85 -31.97 -31.77
C ASN A 478 -11.40 -32.79 -30.60
N LEU A 479 -12.64 -33.28 -30.71
CA LEU A 479 -13.24 -34.13 -29.68
C LEU A 479 -12.49 -35.43 -29.48
N LYS A 480 -12.10 -36.13 -30.55
CA LYS A 480 -11.28 -37.35 -30.47
C LYS A 480 -9.93 -37.08 -29.83
N ASN A 481 -9.29 -35.96 -30.18
CA ASN A 481 -8.01 -35.57 -29.60
C ASN A 481 -8.13 -35.28 -28.10
N ILE A 482 -9.12 -34.50 -27.68
CA ILE A 482 -9.37 -34.21 -26.25
C ILE A 482 -9.69 -35.49 -25.49
N LYS A 483 -10.53 -36.37 -26.04
CA LYS A 483 -10.83 -37.67 -25.43
C LYS A 483 -9.55 -38.46 -25.16
N ARG A 484 -8.72 -38.63 -26.19
CA ARG A 484 -7.49 -39.42 -26.14
C ARG A 484 -6.42 -38.79 -25.22
N GLN A 485 -6.25 -37.48 -25.28
CA GLN A 485 -5.15 -36.79 -24.57
C GLN A 485 -5.49 -36.41 -23.13
N LEU A 486 -6.78 -36.22 -22.80
CA LEU A 486 -7.22 -35.72 -21.50
C LEU A 486 -8.17 -36.69 -20.79
N LEU A 487 -9.31 -37.01 -21.41
CA LEU A 487 -10.41 -37.68 -20.71
C LEU A 487 -10.10 -39.15 -20.41
N GLU A 488 -9.60 -39.91 -21.38
CA GLU A 488 -9.25 -41.33 -21.22
C GLU A 488 -8.16 -41.55 -20.16
N PRO A 489 -7.03 -40.81 -20.15
CA PRO A 489 -6.04 -40.92 -19.08
C PRO A 489 -6.60 -40.65 -17.68
N ILE A 490 -7.48 -39.65 -17.53
CA ILE A 490 -8.12 -39.34 -16.25
C ILE A 490 -9.06 -40.48 -15.84
N ARG A 491 -9.95 -40.93 -16.73
CA ARG A 491 -10.90 -42.03 -16.46
C ARG A 491 -10.17 -43.31 -16.06
N LYS A 492 -9.11 -43.67 -16.78
CA LYS A 492 -8.29 -44.85 -16.47
C LYS A 492 -7.67 -44.74 -15.07
N THR A 493 -7.04 -43.60 -14.76
CA THR A 493 -6.44 -43.34 -13.44
C THR A 493 -7.48 -43.42 -12.32
N LEU A 494 -8.63 -42.76 -12.49
CA LEU A 494 -9.73 -42.80 -11.52
C LEU A 494 -10.25 -44.23 -11.30
N SER A 495 -10.43 -45.01 -12.37
CA SER A 495 -10.91 -46.40 -12.26
C SER A 495 -9.94 -47.32 -11.52
N ILE A 496 -8.64 -47.04 -11.56
CA ILE A 496 -7.64 -47.83 -10.85
C ILE A 496 -7.60 -47.41 -9.38
N LEU A 497 -7.46 -46.09 -9.12
CA LEU A 497 -7.26 -45.57 -7.77
C LEU A 497 -8.51 -45.60 -6.90
N LEU A 498 -9.71 -45.38 -7.45
CA LEU A 498 -10.95 -45.45 -6.66
C LEU A 498 -11.35 -46.89 -6.31
N ASN A 499 -10.86 -47.88 -7.07
CA ASN A 499 -11.09 -49.30 -6.79
C ASN A 499 -9.98 -49.93 -5.92
N ASP A 500 -8.96 -49.17 -5.55
CA ASP A 500 -7.87 -49.65 -4.70
C ASP A 500 -8.31 -49.60 -3.21
N PRO A 501 -8.37 -50.74 -2.51
CA PRO A 501 -8.80 -50.82 -1.12
C PRO A 501 -7.89 -50.05 -0.14
N GLU A 502 -6.65 -49.74 -0.52
CA GLU A 502 -5.75 -48.92 0.29
C GLU A 502 -6.09 -47.42 0.20
N VAL A 503 -6.74 -46.98 -0.88
CA VAL A 503 -7.24 -45.60 -1.03
C VAL A 503 -8.47 -45.38 -0.16
N ALA A 504 -9.35 -46.38 -0.04
CA ALA A 504 -10.53 -46.33 0.82
C ALA A 504 -10.20 -46.20 2.32
N LYS A 505 -8.99 -46.61 2.73
CA LYS A 505 -8.51 -46.53 4.13
C LYS A 505 -7.80 -45.22 4.47
N LYS A 506 -7.49 -44.37 3.48
CA LYS A 506 -6.75 -43.12 3.69
C LYS A 506 -7.64 -41.98 4.16
N HIS A 507 -7.02 -40.97 4.76
CA HIS A 507 -7.70 -39.76 5.21
C HIS A 507 -8.39 -39.03 4.05
N VAL A 508 -9.55 -38.43 4.34
CA VAL A 508 -10.41 -37.72 3.37
C VAL A 508 -9.63 -36.71 2.52
N HIS A 509 -8.67 -35.97 3.11
CA HIS A 509 -7.88 -34.97 2.40
C HIS A 509 -7.03 -35.54 1.26
N ALA A 510 -6.46 -36.74 1.42
CA ALA A 510 -5.63 -37.38 0.40
C ALA A 510 -6.43 -37.85 -0.82
N VAL A 511 -7.77 -37.96 -0.69
CA VAL A 511 -8.67 -38.44 -1.75
C VAL A 511 -9.40 -37.27 -2.44
N LEU A 512 -9.39 -36.06 -1.86
CA LEU A 512 -10.07 -34.88 -2.42
C LEU A 512 -9.73 -34.58 -3.89
N PRO A 513 -8.46 -34.66 -4.34
CA PRO A 513 -8.13 -34.42 -5.75
C PRO A 513 -8.83 -35.41 -6.70
N LEU A 514 -8.96 -36.68 -6.29
CA LEU A 514 -9.64 -37.71 -7.08
C LEU A 514 -11.14 -37.48 -7.13
N VAL A 515 -11.76 -37.12 -6.00
CA VAL A 515 -13.19 -36.81 -5.93
C VAL A 515 -13.53 -35.61 -6.82
N ALA A 516 -12.70 -34.56 -6.79
CA ALA A 516 -12.91 -33.38 -7.61
C ALA A 516 -12.80 -33.69 -9.12
N LEU A 517 -11.80 -34.49 -9.53
CA LEU A 517 -11.65 -34.94 -10.91
C LEU A 517 -12.82 -35.83 -11.35
N ASN A 518 -13.24 -36.78 -10.51
CA ASN A 518 -14.36 -37.67 -10.82
C ASN A 518 -15.67 -36.87 -11.01
N ALA A 519 -15.96 -35.95 -10.10
CA ALA A 519 -17.12 -35.07 -10.21
C ALA A 519 -17.07 -34.19 -11.48
N GLY A 520 -15.87 -33.76 -11.90
CA GLY A 520 -15.66 -33.03 -13.15
C GLY A 520 -15.98 -33.88 -14.39
N ILE A 521 -15.53 -35.14 -14.42
CA ILE A 521 -15.81 -36.08 -15.50
C ILE A 521 -17.30 -36.44 -15.57
N GLU A 522 -17.95 -36.74 -14.45
CA GLU A 522 -19.38 -37.07 -14.41
C GLU A 522 -20.24 -35.94 -14.98
N ARG A 523 -20.00 -34.69 -14.55
CA ARG A 523 -20.70 -33.51 -15.09
C ARG A 523 -20.49 -33.33 -16.59
N LEU A 524 -19.27 -33.62 -17.05
CA LEU A 524 -18.93 -33.53 -18.46
C LEU A 524 -19.67 -34.60 -19.28
N ASP A 525 -19.68 -35.85 -18.81
CA ASP A 525 -20.37 -36.97 -19.46
C ASP A 525 -21.88 -36.71 -19.57
N GLU A 526 -22.50 -36.16 -18.52
CA GLU A 526 -23.90 -35.72 -18.56
C GLU A 526 -24.14 -34.65 -19.63
N ALA A 527 -23.27 -33.64 -19.71
CA ALA A 527 -23.37 -32.57 -20.72
C ALA A 527 -23.19 -33.11 -22.14
N ILE A 528 -22.20 -33.98 -22.36
CA ILE A 528 -21.93 -34.65 -23.64
C ILE A 528 -23.16 -35.44 -24.10
N LYS A 529 -23.74 -36.24 -23.20
CA LYS A 529 -24.94 -37.03 -23.47
C LYS A 529 -26.13 -36.16 -23.82
N LYS A 530 -26.34 -35.07 -23.06
CA LYS A 530 -27.42 -34.11 -23.29
C LYS A 530 -27.29 -33.41 -24.65
N GLU A 531 -26.07 -33.08 -25.06
CA GLU A 531 -25.78 -32.37 -26.31
C GLU A 531 -25.58 -33.31 -27.52
N GLY A 532 -25.72 -34.63 -27.34
CA GLY A 532 -25.65 -35.62 -28.42
C GLY A 532 -24.24 -35.86 -28.99
N LEU A 533 -23.17 -35.51 -28.25
CA LEU A 533 -21.79 -35.58 -28.71
C LEU A 533 -21.16 -36.97 -28.45
N LEU A 534 -21.71 -38.01 -29.07
CA LEU A 534 -21.35 -39.43 -28.82
C LEU A 534 -19.87 -39.78 -29.02
N THR A 535 -19.09 -38.94 -29.70
CA THR A 535 -17.65 -39.13 -29.94
C THR A 535 -16.76 -38.98 -28.69
N LEU A 536 -17.29 -38.45 -27.58
CA LEU A 536 -16.55 -38.25 -26.33
C LEU A 536 -16.81 -39.32 -25.24
N HIS A 537 -17.79 -40.22 -25.44
CA HIS A 537 -18.02 -41.36 -24.55
C HIS A 537 -16.96 -42.43 -24.74
#